data_AF-A0A2L0EIV7-F1
#
_entry.id   AF-A0A2L0EIV7-F1
#
_cell.length_a   1.000
_cell.length_b   1.000
_cell.length_c   1.000
_cell.angle_alpha   90.00
_cell.angle_beta   90.00
_cell.angle_gamma   90.00
#
_symmetry.space_group_name_H-M   'P 1'
#
loop_
_entity.id
_entity.type
_entity.pdbx_description
1 polymer ?
#
loop_
_entity_poly.entity_id
_entity_poly.type
_entity_poly.pdbx_seq_one_letter_code
_entity_poly.pdbx_strand_id
1 'polypeptide(L)'
;MLHRVLSIGWACCAGPLLAAAAGCTQDHDLLARDPPSAASTSGSGGGPDATGSGATTTGAGGGAVEPPGPTELTVVNGVSDHDAIRICFLAHPDGTGAGVAPWPSAAAGLEFARAEGVEPLAPTIPEGASVRAHAIAGDLRATEGLDCAEILALAAEPGAPVVAAALPVLPASVFTEERSLLLVATGCLGGEGHTHESEKQACGDAYTIDTPTAGLVAVAMSRRTTFERVGLQVAHASAATPVVDVQLTLGQSGASGLTLAQALSFGAIAPFPPFTGLARDDLGALEQLTVETYDPIEAKVTASVPMDEILANSDVTATSIADGEGFVLVAVGAAPGTARGGFWRALTYTLLRADP
;
A
#
# COMPACT_ATOMS: atom_id res chain seq x y z
N MET A 1 1.77 -8.82 -74.62
CA MET A 1 1.11 -9.75 -73.68
C MET A 1 0.78 -8.97 -72.43
N LEU A 2 -0.52 -8.68 -72.22
CA LEU A 2 -1.02 -7.89 -71.10
C LEU A 2 -1.13 -8.78 -69.85
N HIS A 3 -0.56 -8.33 -68.73
CA HIS A 3 -0.89 -8.87 -67.40
C HIS A 3 -1.82 -7.90 -66.67
N ARG A 4 -3.02 -8.41 -66.38
CA ARG A 4 -4.01 -7.82 -65.47
C ARG A 4 -3.57 -8.08 -64.03
N VAL A 5 -3.48 -7.04 -63.21
CA VAL A 5 -3.42 -7.14 -61.75
C VAL A 5 -4.80 -6.78 -61.21
N LEU A 6 -5.40 -7.71 -60.47
CA LEU A 6 -6.70 -7.56 -59.81
C LEU A 6 -6.50 -6.93 -58.43
N SER A 7 -7.13 -5.79 -58.20
CA SER A 7 -7.23 -5.12 -56.90
C SER A 7 -8.32 -5.79 -56.06
N ILE A 8 -7.95 -6.33 -54.90
CA ILE A 8 -8.89 -6.85 -53.89
C ILE A 8 -9.19 -5.70 -52.94
N GLY A 9 -10.44 -5.22 -52.97
CA GLY A 9 -10.95 -4.21 -52.03
C GLY A 9 -11.30 -4.85 -50.68
N TRP A 10 -10.75 -4.30 -49.61
CA TRP A 10 -11.14 -4.62 -48.24
C TRP A 10 -12.23 -3.64 -47.78
N ALA A 11 -13.35 -4.19 -47.32
CA ALA A 11 -14.46 -3.45 -46.75
C ALA A 11 -14.19 -3.19 -45.26
N CYS A 12 -14.10 -1.92 -44.86
CA CYS A 12 -14.09 -1.51 -43.47
C CYS A 12 -15.50 -1.65 -42.87
N CYS A 13 -15.70 -2.63 -41.99
CA CYS A 13 -16.82 -2.64 -41.05
C CYS A 13 -16.44 -1.83 -39.82
N ALA A 14 -16.98 -0.62 -39.70
CA ALA A 14 -16.92 0.19 -38.48
C ALA A 14 -17.96 -0.35 -37.49
N GLY A 15 -17.52 -0.95 -36.39
CA GLY A 15 -18.35 -1.29 -35.23
C GLY A 15 -18.14 -0.29 -34.09
N PRO A 16 -19.19 0.19 -33.41
CA PRO A 16 -19.04 1.07 -32.27
C PRO A 16 -18.60 0.26 -31.04
N LEU A 17 -17.44 0.58 -30.48
CA LEU A 17 -17.01 0.13 -29.15
C LEU A 17 -17.70 0.98 -28.08
N LEU A 18 -18.71 0.41 -27.41
CA LEU A 18 -19.19 0.92 -26.13
C LEU A 18 -18.17 0.55 -25.05
N ALA A 19 -17.36 1.51 -24.62
CA ALA A 19 -16.56 1.41 -23.41
C ALA A 19 -17.46 1.69 -22.20
N ALA A 20 -17.84 0.63 -21.47
CA ALA A 20 -18.45 0.77 -20.16
C ALA A 20 -17.34 1.04 -19.14
N ALA A 21 -17.24 2.28 -18.66
CA ALA A 21 -16.43 2.64 -17.52
C ALA A 21 -17.07 2.03 -16.25
N ALA A 22 -16.60 0.86 -15.84
CA ALA A 22 -16.84 0.34 -14.50
C ALA A 22 -15.93 1.11 -13.53
N GLY A 23 -16.39 2.27 -13.07
CA GLY A 23 -15.74 2.98 -11.97
C GLY A 23 -15.99 2.20 -10.67
N CYS A 24 -14.97 1.55 -10.14
CA CYS A 24 -14.98 1.06 -8.77
C CYS A 24 -15.04 2.28 -7.84
N THR A 25 -16.17 2.47 -7.17
CA THR A 25 -16.28 3.41 -6.05
C THR A 25 -15.58 2.77 -4.85
N GLN A 26 -14.30 3.09 -4.64
CA GLN A 26 -13.67 2.81 -3.36
C GLN A 26 -14.29 3.73 -2.32
N ASP A 27 -14.87 3.13 -1.29
CA ASP A 27 -15.54 3.81 -0.20
C ASP A 27 -14.46 4.48 0.68
N HIS A 28 -14.34 5.80 0.60
CA HIS A 28 -13.35 6.58 1.35
C HIS A 28 -13.81 6.93 2.78
N ASP A 29 -15.00 6.46 3.18
CA ASP A 29 -15.62 6.78 4.47
C ASP A 29 -14.83 6.23 5.67
N LEU A 30 -13.88 5.30 5.47
CA LEU A 30 -13.00 4.80 6.54
C LEU A 30 -12.03 5.85 7.11
N LEU A 31 -11.80 6.96 6.40
CA LEU A 31 -10.94 8.06 6.87
C LEU A 31 -11.73 9.21 7.50
N ALA A 32 -13.04 9.29 7.26
CA ALA A 32 -13.88 10.29 7.90
C ALA A 32 -14.33 9.77 9.28
N ARG A 33 -14.42 10.67 10.27
CA ARG A 33 -15.21 10.35 11.47
C ARG A 33 -16.66 10.12 11.06
N ASP A 34 -17.22 8.97 11.40
CA ASP A 34 -18.67 8.81 11.45
C ASP A 34 -19.24 9.97 12.29
N PRO A 35 -20.21 10.75 11.77
CA PRO A 35 -20.90 11.73 12.59
C PRO A 35 -21.50 11.00 13.80
N PRO A 36 -21.46 11.58 15.02
CA PRO A 36 -22.03 10.95 16.19
C PRO A 36 -23.50 10.62 15.90
N SER A 37 -23.82 9.32 15.81
CA SER A 37 -25.12 8.87 15.32
C SER A 37 -26.21 9.40 16.24
N ALA A 38 -26.99 10.36 15.74
CA ALA A 38 -28.30 10.65 16.31
C ALA A 38 -29.18 9.41 16.09
N ALA A 39 -29.77 8.90 17.17
CA ALA A 39 -30.64 7.73 17.12
C ALA A 39 -31.79 7.94 16.11
N SER A 40 -31.70 7.28 14.95
CA SER A 40 -32.79 7.22 13.97
C SER A 40 -33.41 5.82 13.96
N THR A 41 -34.60 5.71 14.53
CA THR A 41 -35.47 4.54 14.50
C THR A 41 -36.30 4.56 13.21
N SER A 42 -36.05 3.69 12.23
CA SER A 42 -37.04 3.35 11.19
C SER A 42 -36.72 2.09 10.37
N GLY A 43 -37.43 1.00 10.70
CA GLY A 43 -38.22 0.11 9.83
C GLY A 43 -37.79 -0.32 8.41
N SER A 44 -37.60 -1.65 8.28
CA SER A 44 -38.28 -2.61 7.36
C SER A 44 -37.98 -2.69 5.84
N GLY A 45 -37.57 -3.90 5.42
CA GLY A 45 -37.57 -4.48 4.06
C GLY A 45 -36.18 -5.03 3.69
N GLY A 46 -35.90 -6.29 3.33
CA GLY A 46 -36.69 -7.42 2.85
C GLY A 46 -36.18 -7.87 1.46
N GLY A 47 -35.08 -8.64 1.39
CA GLY A 47 -34.57 -9.24 0.13
C GLY A 47 -33.27 -10.07 0.34
N PRO A 48 -33.07 -11.21 -0.37
CA PRO A 48 -32.05 -12.20 -0.03
C PRO A 48 -30.75 -12.13 -0.86
N ASP A 49 -29.70 -12.72 -0.29
CA ASP A 49 -28.49 -13.30 -0.92
C ASP A 49 -27.36 -12.39 -1.45
N ALA A 50 -26.37 -12.15 -0.58
CA ALA A 50 -24.94 -12.42 -0.82
C ALA A 50 -24.15 -12.20 0.49
N THR A 51 -23.75 -13.28 1.15
CA THR A 51 -22.97 -13.30 2.39
C THR A 51 -21.51 -12.92 2.12
N GLY A 52 -21.22 -11.62 2.08
CA GLY A 52 -19.89 -11.08 2.30
C GLY A 52 -19.79 -10.64 3.75
N SER A 53 -19.05 -11.38 4.57
CA SER A 53 -18.76 -11.02 5.97
C SER A 53 -17.78 -9.84 6.03
N GLY A 54 -18.24 -8.65 5.65
CA GLY A 54 -17.67 -7.41 6.16
C GLY A 54 -18.04 -7.33 7.64
N ALA A 55 -17.10 -7.67 8.51
CA ALA A 55 -17.29 -7.55 9.95
C ALA A 55 -17.26 -6.07 10.37
N THR A 56 -18.30 -5.30 10.02
CA THR A 56 -18.67 -4.13 10.79
C THR A 56 -19.33 -4.64 12.06
N THR A 57 -18.55 -4.86 13.11
CA THR A 57 -19.05 -5.20 14.43
C THR A 57 -19.84 -4.01 15.00
N THR A 58 -21.14 -3.92 14.69
CA THR A 58 -22.09 -3.01 15.36
C THR A 58 -22.52 -3.55 16.73
N GLY A 59 -21.62 -4.26 17.41
CA GLY A 59 -21.82 -4.67 18.79
C GLY A 59 -21.73 -3.44 19.69
N ALA A 60 -22.82 -3.14 20.39
CA ALA A 60 -22.90 -2.16 21.46
C ALA A 60 -22.07 -2.56 22.71
N GLY A 61 -20.84 -3.00 22.50
CA GLY A 61 -19.80 -3.13 23.52
C GLY A 61 -18.83 -1.97 23.31
N GLY A 62 -18.52 -1.22 24.37
CA GLY A 62 -17.65 -0.05 24.30
C GLY A 62 -16.39 -0.37 23.50
N GLY A 63 -16.35 0.13 22.25
CA GLY A 63 -15.19 0.01 21.38
C GLY A 63 -14.03 0.59 22.13
N ALA A 64 -13.00 -0.22 22.35
CA ALA A 64 -11.87 0.23 23.11
C ALA A 64 -11.20 1.40 22.37
N VAL A 65 -11.05 2.51 23.09
CA VAL A 65 -10.63 3.81 22.56
C VAL A 65 -9.14 3.76 22.25
N GLU A 66 -8.75 4.28 21.08
CA GLU A 66 -7.34 4.45 20.71
C GLU A 66 -6.64 5.43 21.69
N PRO A 67 -5.45 5.09 22.20
CA PRO A 67 -4.66 6.02 23.01
C PRO A 67 -4.44 7.36 22.28
N PRO A 68 -4.67 8.51 22.95
CA PRO A 68 -4.39 9.81 22.35
C PRO A 68 -2.88 10.02 22.19
N GLY A 69 -2.48 10.77 21.16
CA GLY A 69 -1.09 11.12 20.89
C GLY A 69 -0.98 12.00 19.63
N PRO A 70 0.17 12.66 19.40
CA PRO A 70 0.35 13.49 18.20
C PRO A 70 0.14 12.66 16.92
N THR A 71 -0.15 13.29 15.79
CA THR A 71 -0.16 12.58 14.51
C THR A 71 1.26 12.12 14.18
N GLU A 72 1.44 10.83 13.90
CA GLU A 72 2.68 10.29 13.36
C GLU A 72 2.42 9.78 11.96
N LEU A 73 3.36 9.98 11.04
CA LEU A 73 3.24 9.52 9.66
C LEU A 73 4.42 8.63 9.34
N THR A 74 4.14 7.40 8.93
CA THR A 74 5.12 6.52 8.29
C THR A 74 4.76 6.33 6.84
N VAL A 75 5.77 6.43 5.97
CA VAL A 75 5.62 6.16 4.55
C VAL A 75 6.39 4.90 4.18
N VAL A 76 5.77 4.02 3.41
CA VAL A 76 6.37 2.80 2.87
C VAL A 76 6.41 2.89 1.35
N ASN A 77 7.55 2.54 0.77
CA ASN A 77 7.65 2.34 -0.67
C ASN A 77 7.20 0.92 -1.05
N GLY A 78 6.02 0.80 -1.65
CA GLY A 78 5.51 -0.42 -2.27
C GLY A 78 5.42 -0.35 -3.81
N VAL A 79 6.06 0.64 -4.45
CA VAL A 79 6.14 0.75 -5.91
C VAL A 79 7.01 -0.37 -6.44
N SER A 80 6.41 -1.33 -7.14
CA SER A 80 7.02 -2.64 -7.35
C SER A 80 8.03 -2.68 -8.50
N ASP A 81 8.07 -1.68 -9.37
CA ASP A 81 8.88 -1.64 -10.58
C ASP A 81 10.13 -0.75 -10.51
N HIS A 82 10.37 -0.11 -9.37
CA HIS A 82 11.56 0.73 -9.15
C HIS A 82 12.23 0.38 -7.82
N ASP A 83 13.56 0.56 -7.77
CA ASP A 83 14.36 0.20 -6.60
C ASP A 83 14.17 1.17 -5.43
N ALA A 84 13.86 2.43 -5.71
CA ALA A 84 13.61 3.46 -4.72
C ALA A 84 12.69 4.55 -5.29
N ILE A 85 12.04 5.28 -4.39
CA ILE A 85 11.21 6.43 -4.75
C ILE A 85 11.56 7.67 -3.93
N ARG A 86 11.19 8.82 -4.48
CA ARG A 86 10.96 10.06 -3.73
C ARG A 86 9.50 10.46 -3.84
N ILE A 87 9.03 11.29 -2.94
CA ILE A 87 7.65 11.75 -2.87
C ILE A 87 7.63 13.26 -2.71
N CYS A 88 6.84 13.91 -3.56
CA CYS A 88 6.51 15.32 -3.43
C CYS A 88 5.11 15.48 -2.83
N PHE A 89 5.05 15.95 -1.58
CA PHE A 89 3.79 16.25 -0.89
C PHE A 89 3.35 17.68 -1.19
N LEU A 90 2.39 17.84 -2.09
CA LEU A 90 1.94 19.16 -2.55
C LEU A 90 0.56 19.48 -2.00
N ALA A 91 0.34 20.76 -1.63
CA ALA A 91 -0.99 21.23 -1.29
C ALA A 91 -1.93 21.05 -2.50
N HIS A 92 -3.16 20.62 -2.27
CA HIS A 92 -4.17 20.42 -3.31
C HIS A 92 -5.34 21.39 -3.10
N PRO A 93 -5.82 22.08 -4.15
CA PRO A 93 -5.45 21.94 -5.56
C PRO A 93 -4.29 22.82 -6.05
N ASP A 94 -3.85 23.80 -5.27
CA ASP A 94 -3.05 24.92 -5.79
C ASP A 94 -1.53 24.80 -5.60
N GLY A 95 -1.04 23.72 -5.00
CA GLY A 95 0.38 23.51 -4.73
C GLY A 95 1.18 23.28 -6.01
N THR A 96 2.10 24.19 -6.32
CA THR A 96 2.96 24.12 -7.51
C THR A 96 4.22 23.27 -7.30
N GLY A 97 4.62 23.03 -6.05
CA GLY A 97 5.89 22.37 -5.69
C GLY A 97 7.11 23.28 -5.68
N ALA A 98 6.97 24.56 -6.03
CA ALA A 98 8.08 25.50 -6.03
C ALA A 98 8.61 25.73 -4.59
N GLY A 99 9.90 25.51 -4.38
CA GLY A 99 10.56 25.58 -3.07
C GLY A 99 10.22 24.43 -2.11
N VAL A 100 9.47 23.42 -2.55
CA VAL A 100 9.16 22.22 -1.75
C VAL A 100 10.20 21.15 -2.07
N ALA A 101 10.96 20.72 -1.08
CA ALA A 101 11.93 19.63 -1.27
C ALA A 101 11.21 18.26 -1.37
N PRO A 102 11.69 17.34 -2.21
CA PRO A 102 11.19 15.96 -2.21
C PRO A 102 11.56 15.23 -0.91
N TRP A 103 10.73 14.28 -0.50
CA TRP A 103 10.95 13.41 0.65
C TRP A 103 11.19 11.95 0.21
N PRO A 104 12.12 11.19 0.82
CA PRO A 104 13.13 11.66 1.75
C PRO A 104 14.14 12.56 1.02
N SER A 105 14.82 13.42 1.79
CA SER A 105 15.81 14.36 1.24
C SER A 105 17.07 13.66 0.70
N ALA A 106 17.33 12.42 1.13
CA ALA A 106 18.45 11.61 0.68
C ALA A 106 18.36 11.30 -0.82
N ALA A 107 19.48 11.44 -1.55
CA ALA A 107 19.56 11.22 -3.00
C ALA A 107 19.17 9.80 -3.42
N ALA A 108 19.39 8.82 -2.54
CA ALA A 108 19.03 7.43 -2.77
C ALA A 108 17.50 7.19 -2.80
N GLY A 109 16.70 8.10 -2.23
CA GLY A 109 15.26 7.88 -2.03
C GLY A 109 14.96 6.85 -0.95
N LEU A 110 13.68 6.47 -0.85
CA LEU A 110 13.17 5.39 -0.01
C LEU A 110 13.18 4.09 -0.82
N GLU A 111 14.02 3.14 -0.46
CA GLU A 111 14.14 1.87 -1.20
C GLU A 111 12.85 1.05 -1.13
N PHE A 112 12.64 0.15 -2.09
CA PHE A 112 11.49 -0.75 -2.11
C PHE A 112 11.37 -1.56 -0.81
N ALA A 113 10.15 -1.66 -0.30
CA ALA A 113 9.80 -2.28 0.98
C ALA A 113 10.50 -1.66 2.20
N ARG A 114 11.07 -0.45 2.10
CA ARG A 114 11.49 0.35 3.25
C ARG A 114 10.35 1.23 3.75
N ALA A 115 10.40 1.49 5.05
CA ALA A 115 9.56 2.45 5.73
C ALA A 115 10.44 3.58 6.28
N GLU A 116 9.93 4.80 6.32
CA GLU A 116 10.56 5.90 7.05
C GLU A 116 9.48 6.80 7.66
N GLY A 117 9.70 7.20 8.91
CA GLY A 117 8.86 8.17 9.61
C GLY A 117 9.07 9.58 9.05
N VAL A 118 7.98 10.34 8.91
CA VAL A 118 8.03 11.76 8.53
C VAL A 118 8.04 12.59 9.80
N GLU A 119 9.24 12.86 10.32
CA GLU A 119 9.44 13.72 11.49
C GLU A 119 10.44 14.85 11.22
N PRO A 120 10.08 16.12 11.51
CA PRO A 120 8.72 16.60 11.80
C PRO A 120 7.79 16.54 10.57
N LEU A 121 6.47 16.44 10.80
CA LEU A 121 5.47 16.51 9.73
C LEU A 121 5.60 17.81 8.92
N ALA A 122 5.69 18.95 9.60
CA ALA A 122 6.06 20.22 8.98
C ALA A 122 7.59 20.35 8.91
N PRO A 123 8.19 20.78 7.79
CA PRO A 123 7.55 21.40 6.63
C PRO A 123 7.15 20.43 5.51
N THR A 124 7.35 19.13 5.68
CA THR A 124 7.15 18.10 4.63
C THR A 124 5.69 18.03 4.17
N ILE A 125 4.74 18.09 5.10
CA ILE A 125 3.30 18.06 4.86
C ILE A 125 2.73 19.48 4.99
N PRO A 126 2.13 20.05 3.93
CA PRO A 126 1.53 21.38 3.99
C PRO A 126 0.41 21.48 5.04
N GLU A 127 0.56 22.40 6.00
CA GLU A 127 -0.42 22.57 7.08
C GLU A 127 -1.79 23.04 6.56
N GLY A 128 -2.86 22.43 7.07
CA GLY A 128 -4.24 22.86 6.82
C GLY A 128 -4.76 22.65 5.39
N ALA A 129 -3.98 22.03 4.51
CA ALA A 129 -4.35 21.74 3.13
C ALA A 129 -4.55 20.24 2.92
N SER A 130 -5.42 19.89 1.96
CA SER A 130 -5.40 18.53 1.42
C SER A 130 -4.11 18.34 0.66
N VAL A 131 -3.59 17.12 0.61
CA VAL A 131 -2.27 16.82 0.04
C VAL A 131 -2.41 15.87 -1.13
N ARG A 132 -1.80 16.23 -2.26
CA ARG A 132 -1.57 15.33 -3.39
C ARG A 132 -0.10 14.95 -3.39
N ALA A 133 0.19 13.70 -3.03
CA ALA A 133 1.52 13.14 -3.18
C ALA A 133 1.82 12.84 -4.65
N HIS A 134 3.07 12.99 -5.07
CA HIS A 134 3.57 12.48 -6.34
C HIS A 134 4.74 11.54 -6.07
N ALA A 135 4.62 10.28 -6.48
CA ALA A 135 5.73 9.33 -6.41
C ALA A 135 6.65 9.56 -7.61
N ILE A 136 7.96 9.60 -7.36
CA ILE A 136 9.03 9.87 -8.33
C ILE A 136 10.02 8.71 -8.27
N ALA A 137 10.41 8.17 -9.43
CA ALA A 137 11.37 7.07 -9.52
C ALA A 137 12.24 7.18 -10.78
N GLY A 138 13.14 6.21 -11.01
CA GLY A 138 14.16 6.24 -12.07
C GLY A 138 15.54 6.66 -11.53
N ASP A 139 16.29 7.47 -12.29
CA ASP A 139 17.57 8.02 -11.84
C ASP A 139 17.36 9.19 -10.88
N LEU A 140 17.16 8.87 -9.59
CA LEU A 140 16.92 9.85 -8.54
C LEU A 140 18.09 10.83 -8.34
N ARG A 141 19.31 10.53 -8.81
CA ARG A 141 20.44 11.48 -8.75
C ARG A 141 20.22 12.69 -9.65
N ALA A 142 19.46 12.53 -10.73
CA ALA A 142 19.07 13.64 -11.60
C ALA A 142 18.17 14.67 -10.88
N THR A 143 17.67 14.34 -9.68
CA THR A 143 16.82 15.22 -8.86
C THR A 143 17.56 15.89 -7.70
N GLU A 144 18.89 15.75 -7.61
CA GLU A 144 19.68 16.39 -6.57
C GLU A 144 19.65 17.92 -6.66
N GLY A 145 19.23 18.57 -5.56
CA GLY A 145 19.15 20.02 -5.48
C GLY A 145 17.94 20.65 -6.18
N LEU A 146 17.09 19.83 -6.82
CA LEU A 146 15.85 20.30 -7.44
C LEU A 146 14.71 20.34 -6.42
N ASP A 147 13.80 21.29 -6.58
CA ASP A 147 12.52 21.27 -5.89
C ASP A 147 11.49 20.40 -6.60
N CYS A 148 10.34 20.18 -5.97
CA CYS A 148 9.28 19.36 -6.51
C CYS A 148 8.69 19.89 -7.82
N ALA A 149 8.68 21.21 -8.05
CA ALA A 149 8.21 21.75 -9.33
C ALA A 149 9.19 21.42 -10.47
N GLU A 150 10.49 21.60 -10.21
CA GLU A 150 11.56 21.28 -11.15
C GLU A 150 11.62 19.78 -11.47
N ILE A 151 11.45 18.92 -10.47
CA ILE A 151 11.42 17.45 -10.67
C ILE A 151 10.22 17.04 -11.50
N LEU A 152 9.03 17.58 -11.22
CA LEU A 152 7.83 17.25 -12.01
C LEU A 152 7.92 17.77 -13.44
N ALA A 153 8.56 18.92 -13.66
CA ALA A 153 8.86 19.41 -14.99
C ALA A 153 9.86 18.49 -15.72
N LEU A 154 10.93 18.06 -15.04
CA LEU A 154 11.91 17.11 -15.58
C LEU A 154 11.23 15.79 -15.99
N ALA A 155 10.38 15.23 -15.13
CA ALA A 155 9.67 13.97 -15.39
C ALA A 155 8.69 14.04 -16.57
N ALA A 156 8.27 15.24 -16.98
CA ALA A 156 7.36 15.44 -18.12
C ALA A 156 8.11 15.48 -19.47
N GLU A 157 9.44 15.57 -19.47
CA GLU A 157 10.23 15.62 -20.70
C GLU A 157 10.30 14.24 -21.39
N PRO A 158 10.26 14.17 -22.73
CA PRO A 158 10.48 12.92 -23.45
C PRO A 158 11.87 12.32 -23.17
N GLY A 159 11.92 11.06 -22.74
CA GLY A 159 13.18 10.41 -22.36
C GLY A 159 13.77 10.95 -21.06
N ALA A 160 12.94 11.54 -20.19
CA ALA A 160 13.34 11.97 -18.87
C ALA A 160 14.03 10.83 -18.09
N PRO A 161 15.07 11.16 -17.31
CA PRO A 161 15.77 10.17 -16.47
C PRO A 161 14.90 9.68 -15.29
N VAL A 162 13.79 10.36 -15.01
CA VAL A 162 12.86 10.05 -13.94
C VAL A 162 11.42 10.02 -14.45
N VAL A 163 10.58 9.25 -13.77
CA VAL A 163 9.13 9.22 -13.98
C VAL A 163 8.43 9.73 -12.74
N ALA A 164 7.24 10.33 -12.90
CA ALA A 164 6.42 10.78 -11.79
C ALA A 164 4.94 10.44 -12.01
N ALA A 165 4.26 10.01 -10.96
CA ALA A 165 2.82 9.78 -10.97
C ALA A 165 2.15 10.46 -9.77
N ALA A 166 1.04 11.16 -10.05
CA ALA A 166 0.19 11.73 -9.03
C ALA A 166 -0.58 10.62 -8.31
N LEU A 167 -0.51 10.61 -6.98
CA LEU A 167 -1.25 9.69 -6.13
C LEU A 167 -2.62 10.29 -5.73
N PRO A 168 -3.55 9.47 -5.19
CA PRO A 168 -4.78 9.95 -4.58
C PRO A 168 -4.57 11.10 -3.58
N VAL A 169 -5.57 11.99 -3.48
CA VAL A 169 -5.53 13.14 -2.57
C VAL A 169 -5.92 12.69 -1.17
N LEU A 170 -5.10 13.07 -0.19
CA LEU A 170 -5.40 12.92 1.23
C LEU A 170 -6.03 14.21 1.77
N PRO A 171 -7.20 14.16 2.42
CA PRO A 171 -7.81 15.35 2.99
C PRO A 171 -6.99 15.86 4.19
N ALA A 172 -7.02 17.19 4.41
CA ALA A 172 -6.27 17.84 5.49
C ALA A 172 -6.52 17.23 6.87
N SER A 173 -7.76 16.78 7.11
CA SER A 173 -8.18 16.20 8.39
C SER A 173 -7.33 15.00 8.80
N VAL A 174 -6.89 14.18 7.85
CA VAL A 174 -6.07 12.98 8.10
C VAL A 174 -4.76 13.31 8.83
N PHE A 175 -4.20 14.49 8.60
CA PHE A 175 -2.95 14.91 9.24
C PHE A 175 -3.14 15.61 10.59
N THR A 176 -4.38 15.97 10.93
CA THR A 176 -4.73 16.64 12.20
C THR A 176 -5.35 15.71 13.24
N GLU A 177 -5.58 14.45 12.87
CA GLU A 177 -6.13 13.45 13.78
C GLU A 177 -5.04 12.81 14.62
N GLU A 178 -5.29 12.66 15.92
CA GLU A 178 -4.40 12.02 16.90
C GLU A 178 -4.22 10.51 16.64
N ARG A 179 -3.58 10.14 15.53
CA ARG A 179 -3.41 8.78 15.04
C ARG A 179 -2.01 8.55 14.46
N SER A 180 -1.56 7.31 14.47
CA SER A 180 -0.40 6.87 13.69
C SER A 180 -0.89 6.47 12.31
N LEU A 181 -0.45 7.20 11.29
CA LEU A 181 -0.87 7.06 9.91
C LEU A 181 0.19 6.30 9.11
N LEU A 182 -0.25 5.28 8.37
CA LEU A 182 0.57 4.58 7.40
C LEU A 182 0.16 5.00 5.99
N LEU A 183 1.11 5.50 5.21
CA LEU A 183 0.97 5.73 3.78
C LEU A 183 1.86 4.74 3.02
N VAL A 184 1.30 4.04 2.04
CA VAL A 184 2.06 3.15 1.17
C VAL A 184 1.87 3.60 -0.27
N ALA A 185 2.95 4.04 -0.93
CA ALA A 185 2.93 4.21 -2.38
C ALA A 185 2.91 2.81 -3.02
N THR A 186 1.98 2.54 -3.93
CA THR A 186 1.73 1.19 -4.47
C THR A 186 1.68 1.18 -5.98
N GLY A 187 1.68 -0.01 -6.58
CA GLY A 187 1.52 -0.19 -8.03
C GLY A 187 2.84 -0.06 -8.80
N CYS A 188 2.74 0.24 -10.08
CA CYS A 188 3.88 0.46 -10.97
C CYS A 188 3.84 1.87 -11.58
N LEU A 189 5.00 2.52 -11.65
CA LEU A 189 5.17 3.84 -12.27
C LEU A 189 5.46 3.78 -13.78
N GLY A 190 5.90 2.64 -14.28
CA GLY A 190 6.29 2.42 -15.66
C GLY A 190 7.57 3.16 -16.04
N GLY A 191 7.65 3.55 -17.32
CA GLY A 191 8.81 4.17 -17.93
C GLY A 191 9.53 3.25 -18.93
N GLU A 192 10.50 3.81 -19.66
CA GLU A 192 11.26 3.07 -20.67
C GLU A 192 11.87 1.79 -20.09
N GLY A 193 11.73 0.66 -20.80
CA GLY A 193 12.22 -0.64 -20.36
C GLY A 193 11.30 -1.43 -19.41
N HIS A 194 10.20 -0.84 -18.93
CA HIS A 194 9.23 -1.51 -18.04
C HIS A 194 8.13 -2.23 -18.83
N THR A 195 8.53 -3.06 -19.79
CA THR A 195 7.62 -3.94 -20.55
C THR A 195 8.00 -5.40 -20.37
N HIS A 196 7.01 -6.26 -20.10
CA HIS A 196 7.21 -7.71 -19.98
C HIS A 196 5.92 -8.49 -20.26
N GLU A 197 6.02 -9.74 -20.69
CA GLU A 197 4.85 -10.62 -20.92
C GLU A 197 4.01 -10.90 -19.65
N SER A 198 4.52 -10.57 -18.47
CA SER A 198 3.87 -10.81 -17.16
C SER A 198 3.66 -9.50 -16.39
N GLU A 199 3.83 -8.35 -17.04
CA GLU A 199 3.72 -7.04 -16.39
C GLU A 199 2.35 -6.83 -15.74
N LYS A 200 1.27 -7.33 -16.33
CA LYS A 200 -0.08 -7.24 -15.75
C LYS A 200 -0.24 -8.04 -14.46
N GLN A 201 0.43 -9.19 -14.37
CA GLN A 201 0.43 -9.98 -13.13
C GLN A 201 1.18 -9.25 -12.01
N ALA A 202 2.21 -8.47 -12.34
CA ALA A 202 2.99 -7.73 -11.36
C ALA A 202 2.39 -6.37 -10.99
N CYS A 203 1.85 -5.65 -11.98
CA CYS A 203 1.45 -4.26 -11.89
C CYS A 203 -0.08 -4.06 -11.91
N GLY A 204 -0.86 -5.12 -12.13
CA GLY A 204 -2.31 -5.07 -12.29
C GLY A 204 -2.76 -5.00 -13.74
N ASP A 205 -4.01 -5.41 -14.00
CA ASP A 205 -4.55 -5.57 -15.36
C ASP A 205 -4.61 -4.27 -16.20
N ALA A 206 -4.72 -3.13 -15.51
CA ALA A 206 -4.76 -1.80 -16.11
C ALA A 206 -3.39 -1.26 -16.52
N TYR A 207 -2.30 -1.91 -16.12
CA TYR A 207 -0.95 -1.44 -16.39
C TYR A 207 -0.63 -1.51 -17.88
N THR A 208 -0.06 -0.40 -18.36
CA THR A 208 0.78 -0.33 -19.56
C THR A 208 1.93 0.64 -19.28
N ILE A 209 2.96 0.64 -20.12
CA ILE A 209 4.08 1.59 -20.00
C ILE A 209 3.62 3.06 -20.00
N ASP A 210 2.53 3.39 -20.71
CA ASP A 210 1.96 4.74 -20.80
C ASP A 210 0.79 4.98 -19.83
N THR A 211 0.35 3.94 -19.12
CA THR A 211 -0.76 4.00 -18.16
C THR A 211 -0.32 3.30 -16.87
N PRO A 212 0.45 4.00 -16.01
CA PRO A 212 0.90 3.44 -14.75
C PRO A 212 -0.28 3.13 -13.83
N THR A 213 -0.04 2.22 -12.88
CA THR A 213 -1.02 1.81 -11.86
C THR A 213 -0.67 2.33 -10.47
N ALA A 214 0.15 3.38 -10.42
CA ALA A 214 0.57 4.00 -9.17
C ALA A 214 -0.64 4.42 -8.33
N GLY A 215 -0.62 4.02 -7.07
CA GLY A 215 -1.71 4.24 -6.12
C GLY A 215 -1.18 4.55 -4.73
N LEU A 216 -2.11 4.78 -3.80
CA LEU A 216 -1.80 5.07 -2.41
C LEU A 216 -2.74 4.28 -1.51
N VAL A 217 -2.17 3.54 -0.57
CA VAL A 217 -2.90 3.03 0.59
C VAL A 217 -2.65 3.98 1.75
N ALA A 218 -3.73 4.40 2.40
CA ALA A 218 -3.68 5.25 3.58
C ALA A 218 -4.56 4.64 4.67
N VAL A 219 -3.94 4.20 5.76
CA VAL A 219 -4.64 3.52 6.87
C VAL A 219 -4.16 4.03 8.21
N ALA A 220 -5.06 4.05 9.20
CA ALA A 220 -4.69 4.29 10.59
C ALA A 220 -4.16 3.00 11.22
N MET A 221 -3.05 3.10 11.93
CA MET A 221 -2.48 2.05 12.77
C MET A 221 -3.02 2.20 14.19
N SER A 222 -3.21 1.07 14.87
CA SER A 222 -3.66 1.10 16.26
C SER A 222 -2.47 1.26 17.19
N ARG A 223 -2.57 2.19 18.15
CA ARG A 223 -1.58 2.42 19.20
C ARG A 223 -1.75 1.48 20.39
N ARG A 224 -2.74 0.59 20.30
CA ARG A 224 -3.10 -0.25 21.44
C ARG A 224 -2.07 -1.34 21.65
N THR A 225 -1.48 -1.30 22.84
CA THR A 225 -0.55 -2.32 23.31
C THR A 225 -1.13 -3.12 24.46
N THR A 226 -0.52 -4.25 24.77
CA THR A 226 -0.84 -5.08 25.94
C THR A 226 0.47 -5.49 26.59
N PHE A 227 0.66 -5.14 27.86
CA PHE A 227 1.96 -5.20 28.54
C PHE A 227 2.70 -6.54 28.43
N GLU A 228 1.99 -7.67 28.40
CA GLU A 228 2.57 -9.02 28.35
C GLU A 228 2.48 -9.67 26.96
N ARG A 229 2.18 -8.88 25.92
CA ARG A 229 1.91 -9.38 24.57
C ARG A 229 2.55 -8.51 23.51
N VAL A 230 2.89 -9.12 22.38
CA VAL A 230 3.25 -8.40 21.15
C VAL A 230 1.96 -8.11 20.38
N GLY A 231 1.71 -6.83 20.08
CA GLY A 231 0.62 -6.42 19.19
C GLY A 231 1.01 -6.58 17.73
N LEU A 232 0.20 -7.26 16.93
CA LEU A 232 0.43 -7.45 15.49
C LEU A 232 -0.77 -7.02 14.66
N GLN A 233 -0.53 -6.20 13.65
CA GLN A 233 -1.47 -5.89 12.58
C GLN A 233 -0.85 -6.24 11.22
N VAL A 234 -1.69 -6.36 10.21
CA VAL A 234 -1.28 -6.56 8.83
C VAL A 234 -2.01 -5.55 7.95
N ALA A 235 -1.26 -4.75 7.21
CA ALA A 235 -1.77 -3.87 6.17
C ALA A 235 -1.49 -4.48 4.79
N HIS A 236 -2.51 -4.53 3.91
CA HIS A 236 -2.35 -5.05 2.56
C HIS A 236 -2.24 -3.91 1.54
N ALA A 237 -1.05 -3.76 0.95
CA ALA A 237 -0.73 -2.71 -0.01
C ALA A 237 -0.13 -3.25 -1.32
N SER A 238 -0.44 -4.49 -1.69
CA SER A 238 -0.11 -5.03 -3.02
C SER A 238 -1.36 -5.02 -3.88
N ALA A 239 -1.44 -4.06 -4.81
CA ALA A 239 -2.60 -3.86 -5.70
C ALA A 239 -2.84 -5.03 -6.66
N ALA A 240 -1.83 -5.89 -6.82
CA ALA A 240 -1.89 -7.04 -7.72
C ALA A 240 -2.65 -8.24 -7.13
N THR A 241 -3.08 -8.18 -5.86
CA THR A 241 -4.01 -9.16 -5.28
C THR A 241 -5.21 -8.52 -4.61
N PRO A 242 -6.42 -9.05 -4.85
CA PRO A 242 -7.63 -8.45 -4.31
C PRO A 242 -7.83 -8.72 -2.82
N VAL A 243 -7.60 -9.97 -2.37
CA VAL A 243 -7.85 -10.43 -1.00
C VAL A 243 -6.85 -11.53 -0.64
N VAL A 244 -6.31 -11.49 0.58
CA VAL A 244 -5.37 -12.50 1.09
C VAL A 244 -5.68 -12.89 2.54
N ASP A 245 -5.28 -14.10 2.92
CA ASP A 245 -5.10 -14.48 4.32
C ASP A 245 -3.60 -14.38 4.68
N VAL A 246 -3.29 -13.96 5.90
CA VAL A 246 -1.90 -13.83 6.37
C VAL A 246 -1.73 -14.61 7.66
N GLN A 247 -0.75 -15.51 7.66
CA GLN A 247 -0.40 -16.35 8.79
C GLN A 247 1.06 -16.14 9.19
N LEU A 248 1.34 -16.32 10.48
CA LEU A 248 2.68 -16.41 11.03
C LEU A 248 2.96 -17.88 11.36
N THR A 249 3.92 -18.47 10.66
CA THR A 249 4.38 -19.83 10.93
C THR A 249 5.57 -19.78 11.88
N LEU A 250 5.40 -20.37 13.06
CA LEU A 250 6.46 -20.54 14.04
C LEU A 250 7.34 -21.71 13.56
N GLY A 251 8.66 -21.54 13.43
CA GLY A 251 9.55 -22.56 12.84
C GLY A 251 9.73 -23.87 13.62
N GLN A 252 8.77 -24.22 14.47
CA GLN A 252 8.63 -25.53 15.08
C GLN A 252 7.97 -26.49 14.07
N SER A 253 8.65 -27.60 13.78
CA SER A 253 8.11 -28.61 12.85
C SER A 253 6.73 -29.11 13.28
N GLY A 254 5.73 -28.93 12.43
CA GLY A 254 4.36 -29.41 12.67
C GLY A 254 3.48 -28.46 13.49
N ALA A 255 3.96 -27.26 13.85
CA ALA A 255 3.08 -26.21 14.36
C ALA A 255 2.17 -25.72 13.23
N SER A 256 0.87 -25.59 13.51
CA SER A 256 -0.06 -24.89 12.61
C SER A 256 0.31 -23.40 12.58
N GLY A 257 0.24 -22.79 11.39
CA GLY A 257 0.35 -21.35 11.25
C GLY A 257 -0.69 -20.62 12.12
N LEU A 258 -0.28 -19.51 12.70
CA LEU A 258 -1.16 -18.61 13.45
C LEU A 258 -1.73 -17.60 12.47
N THR A 259 -3.04 -17.61 12.26
CA THR A 259 -3.70 -16.60 11.44
C THR A 259 -3.65 -15.23 12.10
N LEU A 260 -2.98 -14.27 11.46
CA LEU A 260 -2.95 -12.87 11.89
C LEU A 260 -4.13 -12.11 11.28
N ALA A 261 -4.39 -12.29 9.99
CA ALA A 261 -5.48 -11.63 9.27
C ALA A 261 -6.17 -12.60 8.31
N GLN A 262 -7.49 -12.47 8.16
CA GLN A 262 -8.32 -13.24 7.23
C GLN A 262 -9.05 -12.30 6.29
N ALA A 263 -9.21 -12.71 5.04
CA ALA A 263 -9.91 -12.00 3.98
C ALA A 263 -9.50 -10.52 3.91
N LEU A 264 -8.20 -10.24 4.08
CA LEU A 264 -7.65 -8.89 4.07
C LEU A 264 -7.63 -8.37 2.64
N SER A 265 -8.48 -7.39 2.34
CA SER A 265 -8.55 -6.76 1.02
C SER A 265 -7.44 -5.75 0.80
N PHE A 266 -7.10 -5.45 -0.46
CA PHE A 266 -6.21 -4.33 -0.79
C PHE A 266 -6.69 -3.02 -0.13
N GLY A 267 -5.75 -2.30 0.49
CA GLY A 267 -6.01 -1.05 1.20
C GLY A 267 -6.53 -1.20 2.62
N ALA A 268 -6.76 -2.42 3.10
CA ALA A 268 -7.22 -2.67 4.46
C ALA A 268 -6.06 -2.95 5.43
N ILE A 269 -6.34 -2.73 6.73
CA ILE A 269 -5.50 -3.15 7.85
C ILE A 269 -6.32 -4.01 8.81
N ALA A 270 -5.79 -5.16 9.22
CA ALA A 270 -6.43 -6.05 10.18
C ALA A 270 -5.41 -6.87 10.99
N PRO A 271 -5.77 -7.31 12.20
CA PRO A 271 -6.98 -6.93 12.91
C PRO A 271 -6.85 -5.50 13.47
N PHE A 272 -8.00 -4.88 13.72
CA PHE A 272 -8.09 -3.59 14.40
C PHE A 272 -9.16 -3.74 15.49
N PRO A 273 -8.79 -3.96 16.78
CA PRO A 273 -7.47 -3.79 17.38
C PRO A 273 -6.42 -4.87 17.02
N PRO A 274 -5.13 -4.64 17.33
CA PRO A 274 -4.05 -5.57 17.02
C PRO A 274 -4.24 -6.95 17.65
N PHE A 275 -3.74 -7.96 16.95
CA PHE A 275 -3.64 -9.32 17.46
C PHE A 275 -2.66 -9.32 18.64
N THR A 276 -3.08 -9.83 19.79
CA THR A 276 -2.30 -9.85 21.04
C THR A 276 -2.25 -11.25 21.65
N GLY A 277 -2.37 -12.29 20.82
CA GLY A 277 -2.40 -13.68 21.30
C GLY A 277 -1.02 -14.30 21.60
N LEU A 278 0.07 -13.57 21.33
CA LEU A 278 1.44 -14.05 21.55
C LEU A 278 2.20 -13.12 22.50
N ALA A 279 2.94 -13.70 23.43
CA ALA A 279 4.06 -13.04 24.10
C ALA A 279 5.32 -13.14 23.23
N ARG A 280 6.35 -12.35 23.55
CA ARG A 280 7.63 -12.38 22.84
C ARG A 280 8.29 -13.75 22.90
N ASP A 281 8.18 -14.45 24.02
CA ASP A 281 8.74 -15.80 24.17
C ASP A 281 8.01 -16.84 23.29
N ASP A 282 6.71 -16.64 23.00
CA ASP A 282 5.93 -17.54 22.15
C ASP A 282 6.39 -17.48 20.68
N LEU A 283 7.00 -16.36 20.26
CA LEU A 283 7.58 -16.18 18.92
C LEU A 283 8.84 -17.03 18.69
N GLY A 284 9.51 -17.48 19.76
CA GLY A 284 10.76 -18.21 19.65
C GLY A 284 11.89 -17.40 18.98
N ALA A 285 12.73 -18.11 18.23
CA ALA A 285 13.81 -17.52 17.44
C ALA A 285 13.24 -16.85 16.18
N LEU A 286 13.45 -15.54 16.03
CA LEU A 286 12.82 -14.76 14.95
C LEU A 286 13.27 -15.23 13.57
N GLU A 287 14.51 -15.70 13.41
CA GLU A 287 15.04 -16.26 12.17
C GLU A 287 14.36 -17.56 11.73
N GLN A 288 13.54 -18.17 12.60
CA GLN A 288 12.73 -19.34 12.28
C GLN A 288 11.28 -18.98 11.94
N LEU A 289 10.90 -17.70 12.09
CA LEU A 289 9.57 -17.24 11.76
C LEU A 289 9.43 -16.98 10.26
N THR A 290 8.26 -17.31 9.74
CA THR A 290 7.89 -17.03 8.36
C THR A 290 6.50 -16.41 8.32
N VAL A 291 6.34 -15.34 7.54
CA VAL A 291 5.03 -14.80 7.20
C VAL A 291 4.58 -15.46 5.90
N GLU A 292 3.44 -16.13 5.96
CA GLU A 292 2.85 -16.81 4.81
C GLU A 292 1.56 -16.11 4.39
N THR A 293 1.47 -15.86 3.08
CA THR A 293 0.28 -15.34 2.42
C THR A 293 -0.45 -16.48 1.75
N TYR A 294 -1.76 -16.54 1.92
CA TYR A 294 -2.62 -17.58 1.35
C TYR A 294 -3.68 -16.98 0.44
N ASP A 295 -4.03 -17.73 -0.60
CA ASP A 295 -5.29 -17.52 -1.31
C ASP A 295 -6.46 -17.98 -0.40
N PRO A 296 -7.44 -17.11 -0.09
CA PRO A 296 -8.49 -17.43 0.87
C PRO A 296 -9.49 -18.49 0.38
N ILE A 297 -9.55 -18.76 -0.93
CA ILE A 297 -10.47 -19.74 -1.53
C ILE A 297 -9.78 -21.11 -1.64
N GLU A 298 -8.55 -21.14 -2.16
CA GLU A 298 -7.80 -22.37 -2.37
C GLU A 298 -7.07 -22.84 -1.11
N ALA A 299 -6.93 -21.97 -0.09
CA ALA A 299 -6.11 -22.19 1.11
C ALA A 299 -4.66 -22.60 0.75
N LYS A 300 -4.16 -22.09 -0.36
CA LYS A 300 -2.83 -22.38 -0.90
C LYS A 300 -1.88 -21.26 -0.54
N VAL A 301 -0.69 -21.60 -0.06
CA VAL A 301 0.41 -20.64 0.14
C VAL A 301 0.79 -20.03 -1.20
N THR A 302 0.68 -18.71 -1.30
CA THR A 302 1.04 -17.94 -2.48
C THR A 302 2.34 -17.17 -2.27
N ALA A 303 2.69 -16.81 -1.03
CA ALA A 303 4.00 -16.26 -0.68
C ALA A 303 4.44 -16.75 0.70
N SER A 304 5.75 -16.81 0.91
CA SER A 304 6.38 -17.28 2.15
C SER A 304 7.66 -16.47 2.34
N VAL A 305 7.64 -15.54 3.28
CA VAL A 305 8.70 -14.55 3.49
C VAL A 305 9.30 -14.75 4.88
N PRO A 306 10.57 -15.16 4.96
CA PRO A 306 11.28 -15.30 6.23
C PRO A 306 11.36 -13.98 7.00
N MET A 307 11.22 -14.03 8.32
CA MET A 307 11.23 -12.82 9.16
C MET A 307 12.58 -12.10 9.14
N ASP A 308 13.70 -12.79 8.92
CA ASP A 308 15.00 -12.13 8.75
C ASP A 308 15.06 -11.25 7.49
N GLU A 309 14.41 -11.67 6.40
CA GLU A 309 14.19 -10.83 5.22
C GLU A 309 13.29 -9.63 5.55
N ILE A 310 12.20 -9.84 6.29
CA ILE A 310 11.28 -8.76 6.71
C ILE A 310 11.97 -7.76 7.63
N LEU A 311 12.86 -8.22 8.51
CA LEU A 311 13.63 -7.34 9.39
C LEU A 311 14.70 -6.58 8.61
N ALA A 312 15.35 -7.24 7.63
CA ALA A 312 16.22 -6.56 6.68
C ALA A 312 15.46 -5.53 5.84
N ASN A 313 14.14 -5.72 5.66
CA ASN A 313 13.03 -4.81 5.30
C ASN A 313 12.97 -3.44 5.99
N SER A 314 13.40 -3.38 7.24
CA SER A 314 12.84 -2.44 8.20
C SER A 314 13.88 -1.81 9.12
N ASP A 315 13.47 -0.75 9.79
CA ASP A 315 14.23 -0.17 10.91
C ASP A 315 13.94 -0.87 12.25
N VAL A 316 13.07 -1.89 12.26
CA VAL A 316 12.78 -2.68 13.45
C VAL A 316 13.90 -3.70 13.67
N THR A 317 14.58 -3.58 14.80
CA THR A 317 15.58 -4.58 15.20
C THR A 317 14.91 -5.80 15.83
N ALA A 318 15.51 -6.97 15.66
CA ALA A 318 15.07 -8.21 16.32
C ALA A 318 14.93 -8.05 17.85
N THR A 319 15.78 -7.24 18.47
CA THR A 319 15.79 -6.96 19.91
C THR A 319 14.73 -5.96 20.36
N SER A 320 14.18 -5.16 19.46
CA SER A 320 13.08 -4.24 19.79
C SER A 320 11.71 -4.89 19.79
N ILE A 321 11.58 -6.11 19.25
CA ILE A 321 10.35 -6.89 19.36
C ILE A 321 10.26 -7.42 20.79
N ALA A 322 9.38 -6.82 21.58
CA ALA A 322 9.18 -7.11 22.99
C ALA A 322 7.69 -7.04 23.36
N ASP A 323 7.35 -7.61 24.51
CA ASP A 323 6.00 -7.49 25.06
C ASP A 323 5.67 -6.03 25.39
N GLY A 324 4.42 -5.64 25.20
CA GLY A 324 3.98 -4.25 25.37
C GLY A 324 4.22 -3.37 24.14
N GLU A 325 4.81 -3.89 23.07
CA GLU A 325 5.02 -3.18 21.81
C GLU A 325 4.00 -3.60 20.74
N GLY A 326 3.68 -2.68 19.82
CA GLY A 326 2.78 -2.92 18.69
C GLY A 326 3.50 -2.79 17.36
N PHE A 327 3.25 -3.71 16.44
CA PHE A 327 3.86 -3.74 15.11
C PHE A 327 2.82 -3.95 14.01
N VAL A 328 3.15 -3.46 12.82
CA VAL A 328 2.37 -3.68 11.59
C VAL A 328 3.26 -4.35 10.55
N LEU A 329 2.79 -5.45 9.99
CA LEU A 329 3.33 -6.06 8.78
C LEU A 329 2.68 -5.42 7.57
N VAL A 330 3.45 -4.85 6.66
CA VAL A 330 2.91 -4.23 5.44
C VAL A 330 3.28 -5.09 4.23
N ALA A 331 2.27 -5.68 3.59
CA ALA A 331 2.43 -6.49 2.38
C ALA A 331 2.56 -5.59 1.15
N VAL A 332 3.69 -5.64 0.44
CA VAL A 332 3.98 -4.81 -0.75
C VAL A 332 4.59 -5.64 -1.89
N GLY A 333 4.55 -5.12 -3.12
CA GLY A 333 5.14 -5.77 -4.30
C GLY A 333 4.12 -6.35 -5.27
N ALA A 334 4.59 -7.19 -6.20
CA ALA A 334 3.77 -7.90 -7.19
C ALA A 334 2.80 -8.90 -6.56
N ALA A 335 1.92 -9.49 -7.39
CA ALA A 335 0.97 -10.51 -6.93
C ALA A 335 1.71 -11.69 -6.26
N PRO A 336 1.26 -12.18 -5.10
CA PRO A 336 1.71 -13.43 -4.50
C PRO A 336 1.89 -14.56 -5.54
N GLY A 337 3.00 -15.28 -5.44
CA GLY A 337 3.37 -16.36 -6.37
C GLY A 337 4.09 -15.88 -7.64
N THR A 338 4.14 -14.57 -7.88
CA THR A 338 4.95 -13.99 -8.96
C THR A 338 6.40 -13.92 -8.49
N ALA A 339 7.26 -14.76 -9.05
CA ALA A 339 8.69 -14.67 -8.80
C ALA A 339 9.21 -13.29 -9.20
N ARG A 340 10.31 -12.85 -8.57
CA ARG A 340 11.07 -11.69 -9.05
C ARG A 340 11.43 -11.95 -10.52
N GLY A 341 11.01 -11.06 -11.40
CA GLY A 341 11.19 -11.19 -12.84
C GLY A 341 11.22 -9.82 -13.49
N GLY A 342 11.82 -9.74 -14.69
CA GLY A 342 11.94 -8.50 -15.45
C GLY A 342 12.40 -7.32 -14.61
N PHE A 343 11.47 -6.40 -14.36
CA PHE A 343 11.67 -5.16 -13.63
C PHE A 343 10.96 -5.09 -12.27
N TRP A 344 10.08 -6.03 -11.91
CA TRP A 344 9.28 -5.92 -10.69
C TRP A 344 9.87 -6.71 -9.50
N ARG A 345 9.39 -6.35 -8.32
CA ARG A 345 9.67 -7.01 -7.05
C ARG A 345 8.54 -7.97 -6.67
N ALA A 346 8.90 -9.16 -6.22
CA ALA A 346 7.93 -10.13 -5.69
C ALA A 346 7.23 -9.56 -4.44
N LEU A 347 6.10 -10.16 -4.06
CA LEU A 347 5.48 -9.85 -2.77
C LEU A 347 6.51 -10.06 -1.65
N THR A 348 6.68 -9.05 -0.82
CA THR A 348 7.45 -9.11 0.43
C THR A 348 6.70 -8.36 1.53
N TYR A 349 7.29 -8.33 2.72
CA TYR A 349 6.78 -7.58 3.85
C TYR A 349 7.86 -6.65 4.40
N THR A 350 7.40 -5.56 5.00
CA THR A 350 8.19 -4.76 5.93
C THR A 350 7.47 -4.71 7.28
N LEU A 351 8.25 -4.68 8.36
CA LEU A 351 7.75 -4.58 9.72
C LEU A 351 7.98 -3.18 10.25
N LEU A 352 6.98 -2.56 10.83
CA LEU A 352 7.08 -1.23 11.41
C LEU A 352 6.44 -1.16 12.79
N ARG A 353 6.90 -0.23 13.63
CA ARG A 353 6.24 0.09 14.90
C ARG A 353 4.89 0.74 14.58
N ALA A 354 3.84 0.33 15.29
CA ALA A 354 2.51 0.89 15.09
C ALA A 354 2.39 2.34 15.61
N ASP A 355 3.28 2.73 16.53
CA ASP A 355 3.46 4.08 17.08
C ASP A 355 4.97 4.41 16.99
N PRO A 356 5.44 4.83 15.79
CA PRO A 356 6.85 5.00 15.46
C PRO A 356 7.52 6.24 16.08
#